data_AF-A0AAW1PUT1-F1
#
_entry.id   AF-A0AAW1PUT1-F1
#
_cell.length_a   1.000
_cell.length_b   1.000
_cell.length_c   1.000
_cell.angle_alpha   90.00
_cell.angle_beta   90.00
_cell.angle_gamma   90.00
#
_symmetry.space_group_name_H-M   'P 1'
#
loop_
_entity.id
_entity.type
_entity.pdbx_description
1 polymer ?
#
loop_
_entity_poly.entity_id
_entity_poly.type
_entity_poly.pdbx_seq_one_letter_code
_entity_poly.pdbx_strand_id
1 'polypeptide(L)'
;MPADQKATWYAVIANSDFMLHDVQNESFAEQLRERRRMFGETSKDINFFLVPEPAWLDSKFPNEGKRVGRPSLAVVSPDKQWITFMKLRLDRVLRLELGEMTREEVTKSVGKVPEYGPLDKSKWTAPYSPYRPGWWEMFIVKDQH
;
A
#
# COMPACT_ATOMS: atom_id res chain seq x y z
N MET A 1 -3.71 -16.46 0.09
CA MET A 1 -4.13 -16.37 -1.33
C MET A 1 -2.96 -16.80 -2.19
N PRO A 2 -3.09 -17.89 -2.97
CA PRO A 2 -2.09 -18.36 -3.93
C PRO A 2 -1.65 -17.29 -4.94
N ALA A 3 -0.46 -17.46 -5.53
CA ALA A 3 0.13 -16.50 -6.48
C ALA A 3 -0.64 -16.38 -7.79
N ASP A 4 -1.15 -17.52 -8.26
CA ASP A 4 -1.82 -17.77 -9.53
C ASP A 4 -3.34 -17.58 -9.46
N GLN A 5 -3.91 -17.49 -8.26
CA GLN A 5 -5.35 -17.26 -8.08
C GLN A 5 -5.74 -15.89 -8.64
N LYS A 6 -6.69 -15.89 -9.59
CA LYS A 6 -7.31 -14.68 -10.11
C LYS A 6 -8.38 -14.14 -9.19
N ALA A 7 -8.47 -12.81 -9.11
CA ALA A 7 -9.56 -12.10 -8.46
C ALA A 7 -9.71 -10.71 -9.09
N THR A 8 -10.83 -10.04 -8.85
CA THR A 8 -10.98 -8.61 -9.14
C THR A 8 -10.24 -7.79 -8.09
N TRP A 9 -9.24 -7.04 -8.50
CA TRP A 9 -8.40 -6.25 -7.60
C TRP A 9 -8.75 -4.76 -7.64
N TYR A 10 -8.54 -4.11 -6.50
CA TYR A 10 -8.69 -2.68 -6.31
C TYR A 10 -7.42 -2.13 -5.67
N ALA A 11 -7.14 -0.85 -5.95
CA ALA A 11 -5.99 -0.17 -5.37
C ALA A 11 -6.34 1.22 -4.84
N VAL A 12 -5.61 1.65 -3.82
CA VAL A 12 -5.30 3.07 -3.63
C VAL A 12 -3.83 3.32 -3.91
N ILE A 13 -3.50 4.45 -4.52
CA ILE A 13 -2.13 4.79 -4.89
C ILE A 13 -1.85 6.28 -4.68
N ALA A 14 -0.64 6.57 -4.20
CA ALA A 14 -0.09 7.91 -4.07
C ALA A 14 1.45 7.87 -4.07
N ASN A 15 2.07 9.02 -3.86
CA ASN A 15 3.51 9.12 -3.63
C ASN A 15 3.91 8.38 -2.33
N SER A 16 5.04 7.69 -2.35
CA SER A 16 5.51 6.87 -1.23
C SER A 16 5.92 7.69 -0.01
N ASP A 17 6.42 8.93 -0.18
CA ASP A 17 6.80 9.80 0.95
C ASP A 17 5.55 10.19 1.74
N PHE A 18 4.48 10.58 1.04
CA PHE A 18 3.17 10.76 1.67
C PHE A 18 2.74 9.50 2.41
N MET A 19 2.72 8.34 1.76
CA MET A 19 2.17 7.11 2.37
C MET A 19 2.99 6.59 3.57
N LEU A 20 4.31 6.76 3.57
CA LEU A 20 5.21 6.06 4.49
C LEU A 20 5.95 6.98 5.48
N HIS A 21 6.09 8.26 5.15
CA HIS A 21 7.00 9.19 5.80
C HIS A 21 6.37 10.58 6.08
N ASP A 22 5.05 10.70 5.97
CA ASP A 22 4.30 11.85 6.48
C ASP A 22 3.80 11.56 7.91
N VAL A 23 4.07 12.47 8.85
CA VAL A 23 3.61 12.41 10.25
C VAL A 23 2.09 12.25 10.37
N GLN A 24 1.31 12.73 9.39
CA GLN A 24 -0.14 12.58 9.39
C GLN A 24 -0.60 11.14 9.10
N ASN A 25 0.26 10.35 8.46
CA ASN A 25 -0.06 9.00 8.00
C ASN A 25 0.42 7.89 8.94
N GLU A 26 0.76 8.20 10.19
CA GLU A 26 0.99 7.14 11.19
C GLU A 26 -0.22 6.21 11.33
N SER A 27 -1.43 6.78 11.26
CA SER A 27 -2.66 6.01 11.30
C SER A 27 -2.79 4.99 10.16
N PHE A 28 -2.13 5.20 9.03
CA PHE A 28 -2.08 4.25 7.93
C PHE A 28 -1.30 2.98 8.32
N ALA A 29 -0.15 3.15 8.98
CA ALA A 29 0.64 2.03 9.49
C ALA A 29 -0.16 1.18 10.47
N GLU A 30 -0.91 1.82 11.38
CA GLU A 30 -1.81 1.14 12.31
C GLU A 30 -2.89 0.34 11.58
N GLN A 31 -3.57 0.93 10.58
CA GLN A 31 -4.60 0.22 9.82
C GLN A 31 -4.07 -1.06 9.16
N LEU A 32 -2.85 -1.03 8.61
CA LEU A 32 -2.24 -2.21 8.00
C LEU A 32 -1.83 -3.28 9.02
N ARG A 33 -1.24 -2.86 10.15
CA ARG A 33 -0.83 -3.78 11.23
C ARG A 33 -2.02 -4.47 11.87
N GLU A 34 -3.05 -3.69 12.20
CA GLU A 34 -4.26 -4.19 12.81
C GLU A 34 -5.02 -5.12 11.87
N ARG A 35 -5.11 -4.76 10.58
CA ARG A 35 -5.69 -5.66 9.57
C ARG A 35 -4.90 -6.97 9.50
N ARG A 36 -3.57 -6.93 9.46
CA ARG A 36 -2.73 -8.13 9.47
C ARG A 36 -2.94 -8.98 10.73
N ARG A 37 -3.07 -8.37 11.91
CA ARG A 37 -3.40 -9.06 13.16
C ARG A 37 -4.75 -9.78 13.06
N MET A 38 -5.78 -9.09 12.58
CA MET A 38 -7.11 -9.66 12.36
C MET A 38 -7.08 -10.89 11.43
N PHE A 39 -6.29 -10.86 10.35
CA PHE A 39 -6.12 -12.03 9.47
C PHE A 39 -5.51 -13.23 10.23
N GLY A 40 -4.47 -12.99 11.04
CA GLY A 40 -3.86 -14.02 11.88
C GLY A 40 -4.83 -14.62 12.90
N GLU A 41 -5.61 -13.78 13.58
CA GLU A 41 -6.60 -14.21 14.58
C GLU A 41 -7.77 -14.97 13.98
N THR A 42 -8.12 -14.67 12.73
CA THR A 42 -9.21 -15.36 12.01
C THR A 42 -8.73 -16.53 11.16
N SER A 43 -7.44 -16.91 11.24
CA SER A 43 -6.83 -17.96 10.40
C SER A 43 -7.08 -17.77 8.90
N LYS A 44 -7.19 -16.51 8.47
CA LYS A 44 -7.39 -16.15 7.07
C LYS A 44 -6.07 -15.76 6.45
N ASP A 45 -5.90 -16.11 5.19
CA ASP A 45 -4.75 -15.64 4.43
C ASP A 45 -4.81 -14.14 4.19
N ILE A 46 -3.66 -13.47 4.35
CA ILE A 46 -3.48 -12.07 3.95
C ILE A 46 -3.79 -11.93 2.45
N ASN A 47 -4.65 -10.97 2.14
CA ASN A 47 -5.08 -10.64 0.78
C ASN A 47 -4.89 -9.15 0.46
N PHE A 48 -3.97 -8.49 1.14
CA PHE A 48 -3.62 -7.10 0.86
C PHE A 48 -2.11 -6.91 0.92
N PHE A 49 -1.59 -6.06 0.04
CA PHE A 49 -0.16 -5.89 -0.15
C PHE A 49 0.20 -4.45 -0.45
N LEU A 50 1.41 -4.07 -0.07
CA LEU A 50 2.06 -2.85 -0.55
C LEU A 50 2.86 -3.17 -1.81
N VAL A 51 2.68 -2.34 -2.84
CA VAL A 51 3.35 -2.50 -4.14
C VAL A 51 4.06 -1.18 -4.46
N PRO A 52 5.38 -1.10 -4.24
CA PRO A 52 6.21 -0.01 -4.76
C PRO A 52 6.12 0.02 -6.28
N GLU A 53 6.14 1.21 -6.89
CA GLU A 53 6.21 1.39 -8.36
C GLU A 53 5.48 0.28 -9.15
N PRO A 54 4.14 0.19 -9.05
CA PRO A 54 3.42 -0.95 -9.60
C PRO A 54 3.58 -1.03 -11.12
N ALA A 55 3.98 -2.20 -11.63
CA ALA A 55 4.27 -2.42 -13.05
C ALA A 55 3.07 -2.13 -13.97
N TRP A 56 1.85 -2.27 -13.43
CA TRP A 56 0.60 -2.05 -14.14
C TRP A 56 0.19 -0.58 -14.24
N LEU A 57 0.80 0.34 -13.48
CA LEU A 57 0.31 1.71 -13.36
C LEU A 57 0.31 2.46 -14.70
N ASP A 58 1.46 2.56 -15.35
CA ASP A 58 1.59 3.37 -16.56
C ASP A 58 0.99 2.68 -17.80
N SER A 59 0.91 1.34 -17.78
CA SER A 59 0.34 0.57 -18.88
C SER A 59 -1.19 0.52 -18.84
N LYS A 60 -1.81 0.39 -17.66
CA LYS A 60 -3.27 0.34 -17.51
C LYS A 60 -3.91 1.70 -17.24
N PHE A 61 -3.19 2.61 -16.58
CA PHE A 61 -3.71 3.90 -16.10
C PHE A 61 -2.77 5.06 -16.47
N PRO A 62 -2.51 5.31 -17.77
CA PRO A 62 -1.51 6.28 -18.22
C PRO A 62 -1.82 7.72 -17.80
N ASN A 63 -3.09 8.07 -17.57
CA ASN A 63 -3.48 9.41 -17.12
C ASN A 63 -3.22 9.59 -15.62
N GLU A 64 -3.53 8.58 -14.82
CA GLU A 64 -3.28 8.54 -13.39
C GLU A 64 -1.79 8.42 -13.09
N GLY A 65 -1.07 7.59 -13.85
CA GLY A 65 0.38 7.41 -13.73
C GLY A 65 1.18 8.72 -13.88
N LYS A 66 0.68 9.66 -14.69
CA LYS A 66 1.24 11.03 -14.83
C LYS A 66 0.93 11.95 -13.64
N ARG A 67 -0.14 11.67 -12.90
CA ARG A 67 -0.61 12.49 -11.77
C ARG A 67 -0.04 12.03 -10.43
N VAL A 68 0.28 10.74 -10.31
CA VAL A 68 0.87 10.16 -9.10
C VAL A 68 2.35 10.56 -9.01
N GLY A 69 2.71 11.28 -7.96
CA GLY A 69 4.10 11.63 -7.69
C GLY A 69 4.96 10.39 -7.44
N ARG A 70 6.21 10.40 -7.91
CA ARG A 70 7.15 9.27 -7.82
C ARG A 70 8.21 9.49 -6.72
N PRO A 71 8.70 8.42 -6.07
CA PRO A 71 8.23 7.05 -6.18
C PRO A 71 6.79 6.90 -5.67
N SER A 72 6.06 5.98 -6.25
CA SER A 72 4.66 5.68 -6.03
C SER A 72 4.53 4.41 -5.21
N LEU A 73 3.49 4.34 -4.41
CA LEU A 73 3.16 3.18 -3.59
C LEU A 73 1.66 2.92 -3.67
N ALA A 74 1.32 1.69 -4.05
CA ALA A 74 -0.05 1.22 -4.02
C ALA A 74 -0.32 0.30 -2.83
N VAL A 75 -1.52 0.39 -2.27
CA VAL A 75 -2.14 -0.66 -1.47
C VAL A 75 -3.12 -1.38 -2.37
N VAL A 76 -2.98 -2.70 -2.51
CA VAL A 76 -3.85 -3.52 -3.36
C VAL A 76 -4.60 -4.56 -2.53
N SER A 77 -5.86 -4.83 -2.86
CA SER A 77 -6.66 -5.90 -2.24
C SER A 77 -7.88 -6.26 -3.13
N PRO A 78 -8.39 -7.51 -3.09
CA PRO A 78 -9.68 -7.83 -3.70
C PRO A 78 -10.87 -7.35 -2.84
N ASP A 79 -10.62 -6.90 -1.61
CA ASP A 79 -11.63 -6.32 -0.73
C ASP A 79 -11.98 -4.88 -1.15
N LYS A 80 -13.00 -4.73 -2.01
CA LYS A 80 -13.49 -3.45 -2.52
C LYS A 80 -13.89 -2.48 -1.40
N GLN A 81 -14.56 -3.00 -0.36
CA GLN A 81 -15.08 -2.17 0.73
C GLN A 81 -13.92 -1.57 1.50
N TRP A 82 -12.91 -2.38 1.82
CA TRP A 82 -11.73 -1.90 2.52
C TRP A 82 -10.93 -0.90 1.68
N ILE A 83 -10.71 -1.16 0.38
CA ILE A 83 -10.01 -0.18 -0.48
C ILE A 83 -10.78 1.14 -0.59
N THR A 84 -12.11 1.10 -0.61
CA THR A 84 -12.94 2.30 -0.58
C THR A 84 -12.82 3.04 0.75
N PHE A 85 -12.81 2.33 1.87
CA PHE A 85 -12.52 2.90 3.19
C PHE A 85 -11.14 3.57 3.22
N MET A 86 -10.09 2.92 2.69
CA MET A 86 -8.75 3.49 2.63
C MET A 86 -8.71 4.78 1.79
N LYS A 87 -9.45 4.84 0.67
CA LYS A 87 -9.57 6.06 -0.13
C LYS A 87 -10.17 7.22 0.66
N LEU A 88 -11.23 6.95 1.44
CA LEU A 88 -11.88 7.98 2.27
C LEU A 88 -10.98 8.40 3.43
N ARG A 89 -10.24 7.46 4.02
CA ARG A 89 -9.39 7.72 5.19
C ARG A 89 -8.13 8.51 4.87
N LEU A 90 -7.52 8.24 3.72
CA LEU A 90 -6.27 8.88 3.29
C LEU A 90 -6.52 10.17 2.49
N ASP A 91 -7.70 10.28 1.87
CA ASP A 91 -8.19 11.39 1.04
C ASP A 91 -7.32 11.74 -0.18
N ARG A 92 -6.05 12.10 0.01
CA ARG A 92 -5.08 12.52 -1.02
C ARG A 92 -4.46 11.36 -1.82
N VAL A 93 -5.26 10.33 -2.09
CA VAL A 93 -4.87 9.14 -2.88
C VAL A 93 -5.83 8.95 -4.06
N LEU A 94 -5.36 8.34 -5.14
CA LEU A 94 -6.22 7.86 -6.23
C LEU A 94 -6.73 6.46 -5.90
N ARG A 95 -7.99 6.17 -6.24
CA ARG A 95 -8.56 4.81 -6.19
C ARG A 95 -8.68 4.26 -7.61
N LEU A 96 -8.19 3.05 -7.83
CA LEU A 96 -8.20 2.39 -9.14
C LEU A 96 -8.91 1.03 -9.05
N GLU A 97 -9.61 0.66 -10.12
CA GLU A 97 -10.19 -0.66 -10.30
C GLU A 97 -9.33 -1.41 -11.32
N LEU A 98 -8.57 -2.42 -10.88
CA LEU A 98 -7.53 -3.05 -11.68
C LEU A 98 -8.06 -4.13 -12.63
N GLY A 99 -9.31 -4.55 -12.39
CA GLY A 99 -9.95 -5.68 -13.05
C GLY A 99 -9.46 -7.02 -12.52
N GLU A 100 -9.70 -8.08 -13.29
CA GLU A 100 -9.24 -9.43 -12.96
C GLU A 100 -7.72 -9.56 -13.20
N MET A 101 -6.99 -9.97 -12.17
CA MET A 101 -5.53 -10.20 -12.21
C MET A 101 -5.16 -11.32 -11.24
N THR A 102 -4.01 -11.96 -11.46
CA THR A 102 -3.40 -12.84 -10.46
C THR A 102 -2.72 -12.02 -9.35
N ARG A 103 -2.46 -12.65 -8.20
CA ARG A 103 -1.71 -12.01 -7.10
C ARG A 103 -0.29 -11.63 -7.56
N GLU A 104 0.34 -12.45 -8.38
CA GLU A 104 1.67 -12.17 -8.92
C GLU A 104 1.67 -10.92 -9.81
N GLU A 105 0.73 -10.83 -10.76
CA GLU A 105 0.61 -9.69 -11.67
C GLU A 105 0.33 -8.38 -10.94
N VAL A 106 -0.57 -8.40 -9.96
CA VAL A 106 -0.97 -7.18 -9.23
C VAL A 106 0.12 -6.68 -8.29
N THR A 107 0.94 -7.59 -7.76
CA THR A 107 2.03 -7.25 -6.84
C THR A 107 3.36 -7.00 -7.55
N LYS A 108 3.41 -7.11 -8.89
CA LYS A 108 4.62 -6.88 -9.67
C LYS A 108 5.09 -5.44 -9.52
N SER A 109 6.30 -5.27 -8.99
CA SER A 109 6.97 -3.98 -8.83
C SER A 109 8.04 -3.77 -9.91
N VAL A 110 8.18 -2.54 -10.43
CA VAL A 110 9.31 -2.15 -11.28
C VAL A 110 10.36 -1.31 -10.55
N GLY A 111 10.15 -1.05 -9.25
CA GLY A 111 11.03 -0.19 -8.45
C GLY A 111 11.00 -0.52 -6.96
N LYS A 112 11.57 0.38 -6.16
CA LYS A 112 11.57 0.29 -4.70
C LYS A 112 11.14 1.63 -4.13
N VAL A 113 10.60 1.58 -2.90
CA VAL A 113 10.47 2.81 -2.12
C VAL A 113 11.85 3.24 -1.61
N PRO A 114 12.12 4.55 -1.49
CA PRO A 114 13.34 5.05 -0.89
C PRO A 114 13.52 4.58 0.56
N GLU A 115 14.75 4.60 1.03
CA GLU A 115 15.02 4.54 2.47
C GLU A 115 14.63 5.89 3.09
N TYR A 116 13.58 5.88 3.88
CA TYR A 116 13.17 7.05 4.65
C TYR A 116 13.89 7.09 5.99
N GLY A 117 14.25 8.30 6.42
CA GLY A 117 14.75 8.53 7.77
C GLY A 117 13.62 8.49 8.80
N PRO A 118 13.94 8.71 10.09
CA PRO A 118 12.93 8.93 11.12
C PRO A 118 12.06 10.15 10.80
N LEU A 119 10.77 10.06 11.15
CA LEU A 119 9.85 11.20 11.05
C LEU A 119 10.38 12.42 11.81
N ASP A 120 10.03 13.60 11.31
CA ASP A 120 10.33 14.88 11.96
C ASP A 120 9.63 14.99 13.32
N LYS A 121 10.40 14.74 14.39
CA LYS A 121 9.91 14.79 15.77
C LYS A 121 9.37 16.15 16.18
N SER A 122 9.77 17.25 15.52
CA SER A 122 9.24 18.57 15.84
C SER A 122 7.77 18.73 15.44
N LYS A 123 7.30 17.94 14.47
CA LYS A 123 5.90 17.89 14.01
C LYS A 123 5.09 16.79 14.70
N TRP A 124 5.71 16.03 15.59
CA TRP A 124 5.10 14.88 16.25
C TRP A 124 4.35 15.29 17.52
N THR A 125 3.05 14.99 17.56
CA THR A 125 2.16 15.41 18.65
C THR A 125 1.51 14.25 19.40
N ALA A 126 1.67 13.01 18.92
CA ALA A 126 1.07 11.84 19.55
C ALA A 126 1.81 11.45 20.85
N PRO A 127 1.10 10.85 21.84
CA PRO A 127 1.67 10.51 23.15
C PRO A 127 2.56 9.25 23.15
N TYR A 128 2.88 8.71 21.97
CA TYR A 128 3.72 7.53 21.78
C TYR A 128 4.81 7.82 20.74
N SER A 129 5.84 6.98 20.66
CA SER A 129 6.91 7.16 19.66
C SER A 129 6.42 6.76 18.26
N PRO A 130 6.81 7.49 17.20
CA PRO A 130 6.48 7.11 15.83
C PRO A 130 7.07 5.75 15.46
N TYR A 131 6.45 5.08 14.49
CA TYR A 131 6.97 3.87 13.89
C TYR A 131 8.39 4.08 13.36
N ARG A 132 9.21 3.07 13.56
CA ARG A 132 10.57 3.05 13.01
C ARG A 132 10.49 2.97 11.48
N PRO A 133 11.41 3.63 10.76
CA PRO A 133 11.53 3.45 9.31
C PRO A 133 11.67 1.96 8.94
N GLY A 134 11.12 1.59 7.78
CA GLY A 134 11.08 0.20 7.32
C GLY A 134 9.88 -0.59 7.84
N TRP A 135 8.99 -0.01 8.64
CA TRP A 135 7.78 -0.70 9.14
C TRP A 135 6.93 -1.31 8.03
N TRP A 136 6.97 -0.76 6.82
CA TRP A 136 6.19 -1.16 5.66
C TRP A 136 6.68 -2.44 4.97
N GLU A 137 7.94 -2.85 5.18
CA GLU A 137 8.56 -3.97 4.46
C GLU A 137 7.83 -5.29 4.66
N MET A 138 7.19 -5.46 5.82
CA MET A 138 6.40 -6.66 6.14
C MET A 138 5.13 -6.82 5.29
N PHE A 139 4.73 -5.80 4.55
CA PHE A 139 3.56 -5.81 3.65
C PHE A 139 3.94 -5.90 2.17
N ILE A 140 5.24 -5.85 1.84
CA ILE A 140 5.75 -6.00 0.47
C ILE A 140 6.05 -7.48 0.23
N VAL A 141 5.61 -8.02 -0.92
CA VAL A 141 5.92 -9.40 -1.32
C VAL A 141 7.40 -9.50 -1.69
N LYS A 142 8.16 -10.38 -1.02
CA LYS A 142 9.62 -10.50 -1.19
C LYS A 142 10.04 -11.44 -2.34
N ASP A 143 9.14 -12.29 -2.83
CA ASP A 143 9.46 -13.42 -3.71
C ASP A 143 9.35 -13.11 -5.21
N GLN A 144 9.89 -11.97 -5.68
CA GLN A 144 9.90 -11.63 -7.12
C GLN A 144 11.30 -11.73 -7.75
N HIS A 145 12.06 -12.77 -7.40
CA HIS A 145 13.32 -13.12 -8.05
C HIS A 145 13.23 -14.49 -8.71
#